data_AF-A0A7C5CVJ3-F1
#
_entry.id   AF-A0A7C5CVJ3-F1
#
_cell.length_a   1.000
_cell.length_b   1.000
_cell.length_c   1.000
_cell.angle_alpha   90.00
_cell.angle_beta   90.00
_cell.angle_gamma   90.00
#
_symmetry.space_group_name_H-M   'P 1'
#
loop_
_entity.id
_entity.type
_entity.pdbx_description
1 polymer ?
#
loop_
_entity_poly.entity_id
_entity_poly.type
_entity_poly.pdbx_seq_one_letter_code
_entity_poly.pdbx_strand_id
1 'polypeptide(L)'
;MARATPPFHPPARRGRMFELREGKQKRTVPGGEEPEVEDIPRWKRGARSFMFDILAAMIVLLILIAGLYTFTDNWPPLVVVQSGSMQHSDDRSYVGVIDTGDLVFVKKVMSGSDVTPYLEGKMEGYRTYDSYGDVIIFRPNGNEDRTPIIHRAVLYVEFNDTDLDWDNGSLGGFDIPLTGERNLKGRYVIEGYEWPENLRERGLEIDFGEILQKFFTYRTPPHGGFITKGDGNPGVDQTSDFYSNDPPWIEPIREEWVIGRSVGELPWFGIIKLHFEGNRNWPDNSMRNLIVAMVILIGTPFILDLTIHGFMRIRDAGKAAEEKTEPPRPPRRAPVPPPSRRGPQGPVRRLEARMKPPGRR
;
A
#
# COMPACT_ATOMS: atom_id res chain seq x y z
N MET A 1 -68.96 39.50 -22.08
CA MET A 1 -70.26 38.83 -22.31
C MET A 1 -70.00 37.44 -22.86
N ALA A 2 -70.70 36.43 -22.31
CA ALA A 2 -70.83 35.04 -22.80
C ALA A 2 -69.57 34.16 -22.75
N ARG A 3 -69.60 32.89 -22.33
CA ARG A 3 -70.66 32.02 -21.77
C ARG A 3 -69.94 30.81 -21.13
N ALA A 4 -70.34 30.43 -19.93
CA ALA A 4 -70.00 29.15 -19.30
C ALA A 4 -71.05 28.09 -19.67
N THR A 5 -70.64 26.83 -19.91
CA THR A 5 -71.47 25.59 -19.87
C THR A 5 -70.57 24.34 -20.08
N PRO A 6 -70.97 23.11 -19.68
CA PRO A 6 -70.62 22.47 -18.39
C PRO A 6 -69.85 21.12 -18.58
N PRO A 7 -69.60 20.31 -17.53
CA PRO A 7 -68.63 19.21 -17.58
C PRO A 7 -69.22 17.90 -18.13
N PHE A 8 -68.35 17.05 -18.69
CA PHE A 8 -68.72 15.74 -19.26
C PHE A 8 -68.14 14.60 -18.39
N HIS A 9 -69.03 13.82 -17.77
CA HIS A 9 -68.80 12.45 -17.25
C HIS A 9 -69.53 11.49 -18.20
N PRO A 10 -69.02 10.29 -18.55
CA PRO A 10 -69.19 9.06 -17.72
C PRO A 10 -68.15 7.92 -18.05
N PRO A 11 -68.33 6.64 -17.64
CA PRO A 11 -68.96 6.04 -16.47
C PRO A 11 -67.99 5.23 -15.58
N ALA A 12 -68.40 5.03 -14.32
CA ALA A 12 -67.76 4.14 -13.36
C ALA A 12 -67.74 2.67 -13.82
N ARG A 13 -66.54 2.08 -13.93
CA ARG A 13 -66.37 0.62 -13.99
C ARG A 13 -66.24 0.05 -12.57
N ARG A 14 -67.30 -0.65 -12.13
CA ARG A 14 -67.32 -1.52 -10.95
C ARG A 14 -66.19 -2.54 -11.02
N GLY A 15 -65.21 -2.43 -10.12
CA GLY A 15 -64.31 -3.53 -9.78
C GLY A 15 -65.09 -4.59 -9.01
N ARG A 16 -65.35 -5.73 -9.63
CA ARG A 16 -65.86 -6.92 -8.94
C ARG A 16 -64.70 -7.59 -8.24
N MET A 17 -64.71 -7.50 -6.92
CA MET A 17 -63.92 -8.28 -5.98
C MET A 17 -64.27 -9.77 -6.19
N PHE A 18 -63.33 -10.57 -6.70
CA PHE A 18 -63.40 -12.03 -6.67
C PHE A 18 -62.47 -12.50 -5.55
N GLU A 19 -63.03 -12.63 -4.34
CA GLU A 19 -62.44 -13.45 -3.29
C GLU A 19 -62.67 -14.92 -3.64
N LEU A 20 -61.63 -15.58 -4.13
CA LEU A 20 -61.56 -17.04 -4.14
C LEU A 20 -60.99 -17.49 -2.79
N ARG A 21 -61.91 -17.96 -1.93
CA ARG A 21 -61.63 -18.79 -0.75
C ARG A 21 -60.83 -20.02 -1.15
N GLU A 22 -59.54 -20.04 -0.81
CA GLU A 22 -58.83 -21.31 -0.57
C GLU A 22 -58.68 -21.52 0.93
N GLY A 23 -59.60 -22.31 1.48
CA GLY A 23 -59.51 -22.83 2.83
C GLY A 23 -58.39 -23.86 2.92
N LYS A 24 -57.20 -23.45 3.38
CA LYS A 24 -56.23 -24.40 3.93
C LYS A 24 -56.69 -24.85 5.31
N GLN A 25 -57.29 -26.04 5.33
CA GLN A 25 -57.62 -26.80 6.52
C GLN A 25 -56.34 -27.07 7.33
N LYS A 26 -56.12 -26.31 8.42
CA LYS A 26 -55.12 -26.67 9.45
C LYS A 26 -55.67 -27.87 10.22
N ARG A 27 -55.11 -29.06 9.98
CA ARG A 27 -55.19 -30.18 10.94
C ARG A 27 -54.33 -29.78 12.14
N THR A 28 -54.98 -29.47 13.25
CA THR A 28 -54.33 -29.28 14.54
C THR A 28 -53.99 -30.66 15.13
N VAL A 29 -52.70 -30.95 15.28
CA VAL A 29 -52.19 -31.96 16.20
C VAL A 29 -51.95 -31.22 17.53
N PRO A 30 -52.53 -31.64 18.66
CA PRO A 30 -52.29 -30.98 19.94
C PRO A 30 -51.01 -31.52 20.58
N GLY A 31 -50.15 -30.62 21.05
CA GLY A 31 -49.04 -30.96 21.95
C GLY A 31 -47.67 -30.86 21.29
N GLY A 32 -47.07 -29.68 21.42
CA GLY A 32 -45.70 -29.38 21.07
C GLY A 32 -45.54 -27.87 21.07
N GLU A 33 -44.92 -27.32 22.12
CA GLU A 33 -44.54 -25.91 22.16
C GLU A 33 -43.63 -25.63 20.97
N GLU A 34 -44.15 -24.93 19.96
CA GLU A 34 -43.30 -24.33 18.94
C GLU A 34 -42.53 -23.19 19.62
N PRO A 35 -41.18 -23.18 19.58
CA PRO A 35 -40.44 -22.05 20.11
C PRO A 35 -40.85 -20.81 19.30
N GLU A 36 -41.27 -19.77 20.00
CA GLU A 36 -41.59 -18.46 19.45
C GLU A 36 -40.32 -17.93 18.75
N VAL A 37 -40.21 -18.17 17.43
CA VAL A 37 -39.14 -17.61 16.62
C VAL A 37 -39.47 -16.14 16.48
N GLU A 38 -38.86 -15.34 17.35
CA GLU A 38 -38.90 -13.88 17.31
C GLU A 38 -38.55 -13.44 15.89
N ASP A 39 -39.56 -13.02 15.13
CA ASP A 39 -39.44 -12.81 13.69
C ASP A 39 -38.69 -11.50 13.46
N ILE A 40 -37.35 -11.60 13.45
CA ILE A 40 -36.46 -10.44 13.40
C ILE A 40 -36.78 -9.64 12.12
N PRO A 41 -37.22 -8.37 12.24
CA PRO A 41 -37.62 -7.55 11.11
C PRO A 41 -36.55 -7.56 10.00
N ARG A 42 -36.96 -7.66 8.73
CA ARG A 42 -36.04 -7.74 7.58
C ARG A 42 -34.96 -6.64 7.56
N TRP A 43 -35.26 -5.45 8.10
CA TRP A 43 -34.30 -4.35 8.22
C TRP A 43 -33.18 -4.62 9.25
N LYS A 44 -33.44 -5.38 10.33
CA LYS A 44 -32.42 -5.79 11.31
C LYS A 44 -31.47 -6.85 10.74
N ARG A 45 -31.96 -7.73 9.85
CA ARG A 45 -31.10 -8.68 9.10
C ARG A 45 -30.19 -7.95 8.11
N GLY A 46 -30.72 -6.95 7.37
CA GLY A 46 -29.92 -6.09 6.50
C GLY A 46 -28.92 -5.22 7.25
N ALA A 47 -29.33 -4.62 8.37
CA ALA A 47 -28.45 -3.79 9.21
C ALA A 47 -27.33 -4.59 9.88
N ARG A 48 -27.58 -5.85 10.26
CA ARG A 48 -26.55 -6.74 10.81
C ARG A 48 -25.51 -7.09 9.75
N SER A 49 -25.91 -7.42 8.52
CA SER A 49 -24.99 -7.64 7.40
C SER A 49 -24.17 -6.38 7.08
N PHE A 50 -24.81 -5.22 6.97
CA PHE A 50 -24.13 -3.95 6.71
C PHE A 50 -23.10 -3.58 7.80
N MET A 51 -23.42 -3.81 9.07
CA MET A 51 -22.49 -3.60 10.17
C MET A 51 -21.31 -4.57 10.13
N PHE A 52 -21.52 -5.83 9.76
CA PHE A 52 -20.44 -6.78 9.54
C PHE A 52 -19.57 -6.40 8.34
N ASP A 53 -20.15 -5.87 7.27
CA ASP A 53 -19.40 -5.39 6.11
C ASP A 53 -18.51 -4.19 6.47
N ILE A 54 -19.03 -3.24 7.24
CA ILE A 54 -18.24 -2.12 7.79
C ILE A 54 -17.13 -2.65 8.70
N LEU A 55 -17.45 -3.55 9.63
CA LEU A 55 -16.47 -4.11 10.55
C LEU A 55 -15.37 -4.89 9.80
N ALA A 56 -15.74 -5.68 8.80
CA ALA A 56 -14.79 -6.38 7.95
C ALA A 56 -13.88 -5.39 7.19
N ALA A 57 -14.44 -4.32 6.61
CA ALA A 57 -13.66 -3.28 5.95
C ALA A 57 -12.69 -2.59 6.92
N MET A 58 -13.14 -2.27 8.14
CA MET A 58 -12.29 -1.71 9.20
C MET A 58 -11.18 -2.67 9.62
N ILE A 59 -11.46 -3.97 9.78
CA ILE A 59 -10.45 -4.98 10.10
C ILE A 59 -9.42 -5.08 8.98
N VAL A 60 -9.85 -5.15 7.72
CA VAL A 60 -8.95 -5.17 6.56
C VAL A 60 -8.08 -3.92 6.54
N LEU A 61 -8.65 -2.74 6.77
CA LEU A 61 -7.90 -1.49 6.86
C LEU A 61 -6.86 -1.52 7.98
N LEU A 62 -7.22 -1.99 9.18
CA LEU A 62 -6.29 -2.12 10.31
C LEU A 62 -5.17 -3.11 10.01
N ILE A 63 -5.47 -4.23 9.35
CA ILE A 63 -4.46 -5.20 8.91
C ILE A 63 -3.51 -4.57 7.89
N LEU A 64 -4.03 -3.79 6.93
CA LEU A 64 -3.20 -3.09 5.95
C LEU A 64 -2.30 -2.05 6.61
N ILE A 65 -2.83 -1.23 7.52
CA ILE A 65 -2.06 -0.22 8.26
C ILE A 65 -0.99 -0.90 9.13
N ALA A 66 -1.34 -1.96 9.86
CA ALA A 66 -0.40 -2.70 10.69
C ALA A 66 0.68 -3.40 9.85
N GLY A 67 0.30 -4.01 8.74
CA GLY A 67 1.22 -4.62 7.79
C GLY A 67 2.19 -3.60 7.20
N LEU A 68 1.70 -2.40 6.87
CA LEU A 68 2.53 -1.35 6.35
C LEU A 68 3.50 -0.79 7.42
N TYR A 69 3.00 -0.53 8.63
CA TYR A 69 3.82 -0.07 9.75
C TYR A 69 4.93 -1.07 10.10
N THR A 70 4.61 -2.37 10.14
CA THR A 70 5.60 -3.42 10.42
C THR A 70 6.62 -3.62 9.29
N PHE A 71 6.28 -3.24 8.06
CA PHE A 71 7.22 -3.26 6.94
C PHE A 71 8.16 -2.06 6.93
N THR A 72 7.65 -0.87 7.28
CA THR A 72 8.41 0.38 7.23
C THR A 72 9.14 0.71 8.53
N ASP A 73 8.70 0.17 9.67
CA ASP A 73 9.12 0.57 11.02
C ASP A 73 9.10 2.10 11.24
N ASN A 74 8.24 2.80 10.51
CA ASN A 74 8.16 4.26 10.49
C ASN A 74 6.71 4.76 10.46
N TRP A 75 6.46 5.92 11.08
CA TRP A 75 5.16 6.58 11.08
C TRP A 75 5.29 8.08 10.77
N PRO A 76 4.57 8.62 9.77
CA PRO A 76 3.71 7.90 8.83
C PRO A 76 4.53 7.05 7.85
N PRO A 77 4.03 5.87 7.43
CA PRO A 77 4.75 4.98 6.53
C PRO A 77 4.74 5.43 5.06
N LEU A 78 3.91 6.42 4.73
CA LEU A 78 3.66 6.91 3.38
C LEU A 78 3.55 8.44 3.42
N VAL A 79 4.26 9.12 2.52
CA VAL A 79 4.27 10.59 2.43
C VAL A 79 3.93 11.05 1.01
N VAL A 80 3.26 12.20 0.88
CA VAL A 80 2.98 12.81 -0.42
C VAL A 80 4.12 13.74 -0.81
N VAL A 81 4.62 13.62 -2.04
CA VAL A 81 5.58 14.55 -2.63
C VAL A 81 4.85 15.81 -3.07
N GLN A 82 5.21 16.96 -2.49
CA GLN A 82 4.46 18.21 -2.66
C GLN A 82 5.14 19.22 -3.59
N SER A 83 6.42 19.04 -3.88
CA SER A 83 7.26 19.99 -4.62
C SER A 83 8.01 19.32 -5.76
N GLY A 84 8.35 20.14 -6.76
CA GLY A 84 9.07 19.71 -7.95
C GLY A 84 10.56 19.46 -7.79
N SER A 85 11.10 19.52 -6.57
CA SER A 85 12.54 19.37 -6.34
C SER A 85 13.08 17.99 -6.69
N MET A 86 12.23 16.95 -6.73
CA MET A 86 12.59 15.61 -7.19
C MET A 86 12.15 15.32 -8.64
N GLN A 87 11.46 16.25 -9.30
CA GLN A 87 10.91 16.02 -10.65
C GLN A 87 11.99 15.89 -11.70
N HIS A 88 11.81 14.92 -12.58
CA HIS A 88 12.72 14.65 -13.69
C HIS A 88 12.31 15.42 -14.97
N SER A 89 11.03 15.77 -15.10
CA SER A 89 10.47 16.51 -16.23
C SER A 89 9.16 17.19 -15.86
N ASP A 90 8.87 18.32 -16.51
CA ASP A 90 7.58 19.02 -16.39
C ASP A 90 6.46 18.36 -17.21
N ASP A 91 6.78 17.62 -18.27
CA ASP A 91 5.80 17.06 -19.22
C ASP A 91 5.51 15.57 -18.98
N ARG A 92 6.43 14.84 -18.34
CA ARG A 92 6.38 13.38 -18.25
C ARG A 92 6.75 12.85 -16.87
N SER A 93 5.77 12.19 -16.27
CA SER A 93 5.90 11.24 -15.17
C SER A 93 5.69 9.81 -15.65
N TYR A 94 6.36 8.85 -15.01
CA TYR A 94 6.21 7.42 -15.27
C TYR A 94 6.49 6.62 -13.99
N VAL A 95 6.25 5.30 -14.02
CA VAL A 95 6.49 4.46 -12.83
C VAL A 95 7.99 4.24 -12.66
N GLY A 96 8.49 4.47 -11.45
CA GLY A 96 9.89 4.37 -11.08
C GLY A 96 10.62 5.70 -11.02
N VAL A 97 9.91 6.83 -10.87
CA VAL A 97 10.47 8.16 -10.61
C VAL A 97 9.65 8.87 -9.54
N ILE A 98 10.29 9.72 -8.74
CA ILE A 98 9.61 10.52 -7.72
C ILE A 98 9.25 11.89 -8.30
N ASP A 99 7.97 12.10 -8.61
CA ASP A 99 7.45 13.38 -9.06
C ASP A 99 6.46 14.00 -8.06
N THR A 100 6.19 15.29 -8.22
CA THR A 100 5.10 15.95 -7.48
C THR A 100 3.79 15.20 -7.70
N GLY A 101 3.12 14.86 -6.60
CA GLY A 101 1.88 14.11 -6.63
C GLY A 101 2.03 12.60 -6.46
N ASP A 102 3.24 12.09 -6.26
CA ASP A 102 3.45 10.71 -5.87
C ASP A 102 3.32 10.51 -4.37
N LEU A 103 3.00 9.29 -3.97
CA LEU A 103 3.07 8.82 -2.59
C LEU A 103 4.30 7.92 -2.43
N VAL A 104 5.17 8.20 -1.48
CA VAL A 104 6.44 7.47 -1.29
C VAL A 104 6.42 6.70 0.02
N PHE A 105 6.78 5.42 -0.03
CA PHE A 105 6.92 4.57 1.15
C PHE A 105 8.23 4.89 1.87
N VAL A 106 8.16 5.21 3.16
CA VAL A 106 9.31 5.62 3.95
C VAL A 106 9.67 4.53 4.94
N LYS A 107 10.80 3.86 4.72
CA LYS A 107 11.35 2.87 5.65
C LYS A 107 12.33 3.53 6.60
N LYS A 108 12.19 3.26 7.89
CA LYS A 108 13.07 3.81 8.92
C LYS A 108 14.52 3.40 8.66
N VAL A 109 15.41 4.36 8.84
CA VAL A 109 16.87 4.20 8.82
C VAL A 109 17.33 4.11 10.27
N MET A 110 18.08 3.07 10.62
CA MET A 110 18.57 2.86 12.00
C MET A 110 20.02 3.34 12.14
N SER A 111 20.78 3.32 11.06
CA SER A 111 22.14 3.85 10.95
C SER A 111 22.37 4.41 9.55
N GLY A 112 23.29 5.36 9.40
CA GLY A 112 23.72 5.88 8.09
C GLY A 112 24.15 4.78 7.10
N SER A 113 24.62 3.63 7.60
CA SER A 113 24.94 2.45 6.75
C SER A 113 23.74 1.80 6.06
N ASP A 114 22.50 2.11 6.46
CA ASP A 114 21.28 1.64 5.78
C ASP A 114 20.95 2.47 4.52
N VAL A 115 21.71 3.54 4.26
CA VAL A 115 21.53 4.46 3.14
C VAL A 115 22.73 4.34 2.21
N THR A 116 22.50 4.00 0.95
CA THR A 116 23.54 3.99 -0.09
C THR A 116 23.49 5.31 -0.86
N PRO A 117 24.44 6.25 -0.70
CA PRO A 117 24.42 7.52 -1.42
C PRO A 117 24.67 7.34 -2.92
N TYR A 118 24.39 8.37 -3.73
CA TYR A 118 24.58 8.38 -5.17
C TYR A 118 25.99 7.96 -5.59
N LEU A 119 27.03 8.50 -4.93
CA LEU A 119 28.42 8.21 -5.29
C LEU A 119 28.75 6.72 -5.13
N GLU A 120 28.29 6.11 -4.02
CA GLU A 120 28.44 4.68 -3.75
C GLU A 120 27.59 3.86 -4.72
N GLY A 121 26.31 4.21 -4.89
CA GLY A 121 25.40 3.53 -5.79
C GLY A 121 25.89 3.55 -7.24
N LYS A 122 26.57 4.62 -7.66
CA LYS A 122 27.19 4.71 -8.99
C LYS A 122 28.37 3.74 -9.15
N MET A 123 29.15 3.51 -8.10
CA MET A 123 30.26 2.54 -8.11
C MET A 123 29.74 1.10 -8.13
N GLU A 124 28.64 0.84 -7.42
CA GLU A 124 28.06 -0.51 -7.27
C GLU A 124 27.00 -0.86 -8.32
N GLY A 125 26.50 0.13 -9.06
CA GLY A 125 25.37 -0.02 -9.98
C GLY A 125 24.00 -0.06 -9.29
N TYR A 126 23.92 0.35 -8.03
CA TYR A 126 22.66 0.44 -7.27
C TYR A 126 21.86 1.68 -7.66
N ARG A 127 20.60 1.47 -8.08
CA ARG A 127 19.72 2.53 -8.60
C ARG A 127 18.37 2.53 -7.91
N THR A 128 17.87 3.74 -7.64
CA THR A 128 16.49 3.99 -7.20
C THR A 128 15.95 5.24 -7.89
N TYR A 129 14.68 5.18 -8.29
CA TYR A 129 13.96 6.32 -8.87
C TYR A 129 14.70 6.96 -10.06
N ASP A 130 14.99 6.15 -11.08
CA ASP A 130 15.74 6.49 -12.30
C ASP A 130 17.13 7.14 -12.12
N SER A 131 17.77 6.94 -10.98
CA SER A 131 19.12 7.46 -10.71
C SER A 131 19.86 6.59 -9.69
N TYR A 132 21.14 6.86 -9.43
CA TYR A 132 21.95 6.08 -8.48
C TYR A 132 21.66 6.41 -7.01
N GLY A 133 21.85 5.43 -6.13
CA GLY A 133 21.73 5.60 -4.68
C GLY A 133 20.29 5.75 -4.18
N ASP A 134 20.14 5.92 -2.88
CA ASP A 134 18.88 6.08 -2.15
C ASP A 134 18.39 7.54 -2.11
N VAL A 135 17.07 7.68 -1.98
CA VAL A 135 16.41 8.94 -1.64
C VAL A 135 15.99 8.89 -0.18
N ILE A 136 16.31 9.94 0.57
CA ILE A 136 16.07 10.04 2.01
C ILE A 136 15.09 11.15 2.33
N ILE A 137 14.28 10.91 3.37
CA ILE A 137 13.38 11.88 3.97
C ILE A 137 14.03 12.33 5.27
N PHE A 138 14.24 13.63 5.44
CA PHE A 138 14.94 14.18 6.61
C PHE A 138 14.30 15.46 7.15
N ARG A 139 14.59 15.76 8.41
CA ARG A 139 14.25 17.03 9.05
C ARG A 139 15.35 18.05 8.76
N PRO A 140 15.05 19.17 8.08
CA PRO A 140 16.07 20.18 7.82
C PRO A 140 16.62 20.74 9.13
N ASN A 141 17.94 20.64 9.31
CA ASN A 141 18.67 21.06 10.51
C ASN A 141 18.13 20.46 11.83
N GLY A 142 17.56 19.25 11.75
CA GLY A 142 16.97 18.56 12.91
C GLY A 142 15.68 19.20 13.46
N ASN A 143 15.11 20.20 12.79
CA ASN A 143 13.94 20.93 13.27
C ASN A 143 12.64 20.12 13.05
N GLU A 144 11.97 19.73 14.14
CA GLU A 144 10.73 18.93 14.11
C GLU A 144 9.48 19.71 13.67
N ASP A 145 9.51 21.04 13.79
CA ASP A 145 8.39 21.91 13.41
C ASP A 145 8.38 22.21 11.90
N ARG A 146 9.43 21.80 11.18
CA ARG A 146 9.55 21.99 9.73
C ARG A 146 9.02 20.81 8.95
N THR A 147 8.45 21.12 7.79
CA THR A 147 8.10 20.10 6.79
C THR A 147 9.36 19.33 6.39
N PRO A 148 9.35 17.99 6.52
CA PRO A 148 10.47 17.17 6.06
C PRO A 148 10.74 17.34 4.56
N ILE A 149 12.00 17.19 4.18
CA ILE A 149 12.46 17.27 2.80
C ILE A 149 12.77 15.84 2.31
N ILE A 150 12.42 15.54 1.07
CA ILE A 150 12.73 14.27 0.40
C ILE A 150 13.72 14.53 -0.73
N HIS A 151 14.98 14.13 -0.59
CA HIS A 151 16.02 14.35 -1.58
C HIS A 151 16.98 13.17 -1.66
N ARG A 152 17.74 13.08 -2.77
CA ARG A 152 18.75 12.05 -2.96
C ARG A 152 19.94 12.27 -2.04
N ALA A 153 20.38 11.23 -1.35
CA ALA A 153 21.65 11.24 -0.65
C ALA A 153 22.77 11.21 -1.71
N VAL A 154 23.61 12.23 -1.78
CA VAL A 154 24.66 12.35 -2.81
C VAL A 154 25.92 11.62 -2.38
N LEU A 155 26.43 11.98 -1.20
CA LEU A 155 27.58 11.35 -0.55
C LEU A 155 27.55 11.63 0.96
N TYR A 156 28.24 10.81 1.74
CA TYR A 156 28.43 11.03 3.17
C TYR A 156 29.80 11.67 3.43
N VAL A 157 29.84 12.71 4.28
CA VAL A 157 31.08 13.36 4.72
C VAL A 157 31.26 13.28 6.22
N GLU A 158 32.51 13.14 6.65
CA GLU A 158 32.92 13.32 8.04
C GLU A 158 33.59 14.67 8.20
N PHE A 159 33.31 15.37 9.30
CA PHE A 159 33.99 16.62 9.59
C PHE A 159 35.41 16.34 10.10
N ASN A 160 36.38 17.02 9.53
CA ASN A 160 37.78 16.94 9.89
C ASN A 160 38.20 18.20 10.65
N ASP A 161 38.44 18.06 11.95
CA ASP A 161 38.79 19.14 12.86
C ASP A 161 40.30 19.36 13.02
N THR A 162 41.14 18.64 12.25
CA THR A 162 42.60 18.63 12.43
C THR A 162 43.22 20.03 12.41
N ASP A 163 42.74 20.90 11.51
CA ASP A 163 43.20 22.28 11.38
C ASP A 163 42.19 23.29 11.94
N LEU A 164 41.18 22.88 12.72
CA LEU A 164 40.14 23.78 13.19
C LEU A 164 40.71 24.81 14.18
N ASP A 165 40.64 26.08 13.79
CA ASP A 165 40.97 27.24 14.61
C ASP A 165 39.96 28.35 14.31
N TRP A 166 38.85 28.29 15.06
CA TRP A 166 37.72 29.19 14.88
C TRP A 166 38.09 30.67 15.04
N ASP A 167 38.98 30.97 15.99
CA ASP A 167 39.36 32.34 16.31
C ASP A 167 40.33 32.93 15.27
N ASN A 168 41.13 32.09 14.62
CA ASN A 168 42.08 32.50 13.58
C ASN A 168 41.61 32.22 12.15
N GLY A 169 40.35 31.82 11.96
CA GLY A 169 39.71 31.67 10.65
C GLY A 169 40.03 30.37 9.91
N SER A 170 40.61 29.37 10.56
CA SER A 170 40.76 28.03 9.99
C SER A 170 39.53 27.18 10.33
N LEU A 171 38.77 26.77 9.33
CA LEU A 171 37.44 26.19 9.53
C LEU A 171 37.41 24.65 9.58
N GLY A 172 38.57 23.99 9.61
CA GLY A 172 38.68 22.54 9.42
C GLY A 172 38.47 22.15 7.95
N GLY A 173 37.96 20.93 7.71
CA GLY A 173 37.69 20.38 6.38
C GLY A 173 36.68 19.24 6.42
N PHE A 174 36.45 18.60 5.27
CA PHE A 174 35.64 17.40 5.18
C PHE A 174 36.42 16.21 4.61
N ASP A 175 36.22 15.04 5.20
CA ASP A 175 36.70 13.77 4.68
C ASP A 175 35.54 13.07 3.95
N ILE A 176 35.85 12.38 2.85
CA ILE A 176 34.90 11.50 2.13
C ILE A 176 35.38 10.06 2.34
N PRO A 177 34.82 9.32 3.32
CA PRO A 177 35.29 7.98 3.65
C PRO A 177 35.30 7.02 2.46
N LEU A 178 34.30 7.12 1.59
CA LEU A 178 34.13 6.24 0.42
C LEU A 178 35.30 6.35 -0.58
N THR A 179 35.80 7.55 -0.84
CA THR A 179 36.89 7.79 -1.80
C THR A 179 38.26 7.90 -1.13
N GLY A 180 38.30 8.08 0.19
CA GLY A 180 39.52 8.30 0.96
C GLY A 180 40.08 9.73 0.86
N GLU A 181 39.35 10.65 0.22
CA GLU A 181 39.70 12.07 0.17
C GLU A 181 39.60 12.69 1.57
N ARG A 182 40.57 13.54 1.93
CA ARG A 182 40.69 14.09 3.28
C ARG A 182 40.89 15.59 3.29
N ASN A 183 40.37 16.23 4.33
CA ASN A 183 40.54 17.64 4.65
C ASN A 183 40.18 18.54 3.45
N LEU A 184 39.08 18.22 2.77
CA LEU A 184 38.58 18.99 1.63
C LEU A 184 38.02 20.32 2.12
N LYS A 185 38.50 21.41 1.49
CA LYS A 185 38.12 22.79 1.81
C LYS A 185 37.64 23.57 0.58
N GLY A 186 37.58 22.91 -0.58
CA GLY A 186 37.26 23.53 -1.86
C GLY A 186 36.21 22.74 -2.62
N ARG A 187 36.17 22.93 -3.94
CA ARG A 187 35.21 22.28 -4.82
C ARG A 187 35.55 20.81 -5.04
N TYR A 188 34.53 19.97 -4.90
CA TYR A 188 34.55 18.56 -5.28
C TYR A 188 33.49 18.33 -6.35
N VAL A 189 33.86 17.70 -7.48
CA VAL A 189 32.96 17.53 -8.62
C VAL A 189 32.67 16.05 -8.83
N ILE A 190 31.39 15.68 -8.82
CA ILE A 190 30.93 14.36 -9.24
C ILE A 190 30.60 14.43 -10.72
N GLU A 191 31.49 13.89 -11.55
CA GLU A 191 31.34 13.82 -13.00
C GLU A 191 30.20 12.89 -13.41
N GLY A 192 29.51 13.22 -14.51
CA GLY A 192 28.43 12.40 -15.06
C GLY A 192 27.26 12.21 -14.09
N TYR A 193 26.89 13.26 -13.35
CA TYR A 193 25.73 13.25 -12.46
C TYR A 193 24.44 13.31 -13.30
N GLU A 194 23.46 12.46 -13.02
CA GLU A 194 22.40 12.18 -14.01
C GLU A 194 21.31 13.25 -14.12
N TRP A 195 21.00 13.95 -13.02
CA TRP A 195 19.84 14.85 -12.92
C TRP A 195 20.13 16.17 -12.19
N PRO A 196 19.69 17.33 -12.74
CA PRO A 196 19.05 17.48 -14.05
C PRO A 196 20.02 17.14 -15.19
N GLU A 197 19.51 16.82 -16.38
CA GLU A 197 20.30 16.24 -17.50
C GLU A 197 21.58 17.02 -17.84
N ASN A 198 21.56 18.34 -17.67
CA ASN A 198 22.72 19.21 -17.91
C ASN A 198 23.91 18.94 -16.96
N LEU A 199 23.71 18.26 -15.82
CA LEU A 199 24.79 17.88 -14.91
C LEU A 199 25.58 16.66 -15.42
N ARG A 200 25.07 15.95 -16.44
CA ARG A 200 25.81 14.84 -17.05
C ARG A 200 27.09 15.33 -17.72
N GLU A 201 27.06 16.53 -18.29
CA GLU A 201 28.19 17.17 -18.95
C GLU A 201 28.97 18.10 -18.00
N ARG A 202 28.27 18.77 -17.08
CA ARG A 202 28.88 19.77 -16.18
C ARG A 202 29.50 19.19 -14.91
N GLY A 203 29.05 18.00 -14.51
CA GLY A 203 29.29 17.46 -13.17
C GLY A 203 28.46 18.19 -12.09
N LEU A 204 28.23 17.51 -10.98
CA LEU A 204 27.67 18.11 -9.77
C LEU A 204 28.80 18.67 -8.91
N GLU A 205 28.86 20.00 -8.76
CA GLU A 205 29.82 20.68 -7.91
C GLU A 205 29.31 20.76 -6.46
N ILE A 206 30.18 20.42 -5.51
CA ILE A 206 29.99 20.55 -4.07
C ILE A 206 31.11 21.44 -3.55
N ASP A 207 30.77 22.67 -3.15
CA ASP A 207 31.73 23.63 -2.61
C ASP A 207 31.85 23.47 -1.09
N PHE A 208 32.80 22.64 -0.64
CA PHE A 208 33.03 22.45 0.80
C PHE A 208 33.52 23.71 1.49
N GLY A 209 34.20 24.61 0.77
CA GLY A 209 34.63 25.91 1.31
C GLY A 209 33.44 26.78 1.67
N GLU A 210 32.44 26.82 0.80
CA GLU A 210 31.18 27.53 1.07
C GLU A 210 30.43 26.93 2.26
N ILE A 211 30.35 25.60 2.36
CA ILE A 211 29.69 24.90 3.48
C ILE A 211 30.38 25.24 4.81
N LEU A 212 31.71 25.17 4.86
CA LEU A 212 32.50 25.55 6.05
C LEU A 212 32.28 27.03 6.39
N GLN A 213 32.27 27.91 5.38
CA GLN A 213 32.03 29.33 5.58
C GLN A 213 30.61 29.61 6.11
N LYS A 214 29.60 28.83 5.72
CA LYS A 214 28.24 28.94 6.25
C LYS A 214 28.19 28.57 7.74
N PHE A 215 28.84 27.48 8.15
CA PHE A 215 28.99 27.15 9.58
C PHE A 215 29.59 28.33 10.36
N PHE A 216 30.67 28.92 9.85
CA PHE A 216 31.30 30.10 10.46
C PHE A 216 30.37 31.31 10.52
N THR A 217 29.78 31.69 9.40
CA THR A 217 28.90 32.86 9.27
C THR A 217 27.70 32.78 10.21
N TYR A 218 27.09 31.60 10.34
CA TYR A 218 25.93 31.39 11.21
C TYR A 218 26.27 30.95 12.63
N ARG A 219 27.57 30.83 12.95
CA ARG A 219 28.08 30.42 14.26
C ARG A 219 27.53 29.07 14.74
N THR A 220 27.37 28.15 13.81
CA THR A 220 26.98 26.77 14.11
C THR A 220 28.23 25.89 14.17
N PRO A 221 28.38 25.01 15.19
CA PRO A 221 29.49 24.07 15.24
C PRO A 221 29.52 23.17 14.00
N PRO A 222 30.63 23.13 13.24
CA PRO A 222 30.73 22.29 12.04
C PRO A 222 30.55 20.80 12.35
N HIS A 223 29.98 20.07 11.40
CA HIS A 223 29.79 18.63 11.49
C HIS A 223 29.61 17.98 10.13
N GLY A 224 29.78 16.65 10.11
CA GLY A 224 29.53 15.80 8.94
C GLY A 224 28.08 15.35 8.82
N GLY A 225 27.81 14.56 7.79
CA GLY A 225 26.49 14.02 7.46
C GLY A 225 26.35 13.78 5.95
N PHE A 226 25.13 13.47 5.52
CA PHE A 226 24.82 13.35 4.10
C PHE A 226 24.76 14.72 3.43
N ILE A 227 25.47 14.86 2.32
CA ILE A 227 25.18 15.91 1.33
C ILE A 227 23.99 15.43 0.51
N THR A 228 22.98 16.29 0.34
CA THR A 228 21.71 15.93 -0.27
C THR A 228 21.38 16.84 -1.44
N LYS A 229 20.57 16.33 -2.36
CA LYS A 229 20.13 17.08 -3.54
C LYS A 229 18.79 16.57 -4.06
N GLY A 230 17.86 17.47 -4.34
CA GLY A 230 16.70 17.16 -5.16
C GLY A 230 17.08 16.91 -6.61
N ASP A 231 16.57 15.85 -7.25
CA ASP A 231 16.94 15.50 -8.62
C ASP A 231 16.64 16.63 -9.63
N GLY A 232 15.57 17.40 -9.41
CA GLY A 232 15.21 18.59 -10.19
C GLY A 232 15.98 19.87 -9.82
N ASN A 233 16.75 19.88 -8.73
CA ASN A 233 17.52 21.05 -8.30
C ASN A 233 18.84 21.18 -9.09
N PRO A 234 19.40 22.38 -9.31
CA PRO A 234 20.67 22.54 -10.04
C PRO A 234 21.93 22.21 -9.21
N GLY A 235 21.83 22.17 -7.88
CA GLY A 235 22.95 21.98 -6.96
C GLY A 235 22.52 21.27 -5.68
N VAL A 236 23.46 21.09 -4.75
CA VAL A 236 23.21 20.45 -3.45
C VAL A 236 22.48 21.39 -2.50
N ASP A 237 21.76 20.80 -1.55
CA ASP A 237 20.95 21.54 -0.58
C ASP A 237 21.81 22.44 0.31
N GLN A 238 23.04 22.00 0.61
CA GLN A 238 23.95 22.71 1.52
C GLN A 238 24.48 24.03 0.94
N THR A 239 24.59 24.15 -0.38
CA THR A 239 25.02 25.38 -1.07
C THR A 239 23.86 26.17 -1.67
N SER A 240 22.65 25.62 -1.65
CA SER A 240 21.45 26.30 -2.17
C SER A 240 20.83 27.27 -1.16
N ASP A 241 20.10 28.26 -1.66
CA ASP A 241 19.29 29.14 -0.83
C ASP A 241 18.17 28.33 -0.16
N PHE A 242 18.00 28.52 1.15
CA PHE A 242 16.92 27.90 1.91
C PHE A 242 16.08 28.99 2.57
N TYR A 243 14.80 29.08 2.19
CA TYR A 243 13.86 30.08 2.69
C TYR A 243 13.45 29.79 4.13
N SER A 244 14.36 30.09 5.05
CA SER A 244 14.25 29.91 6.49
C SER A 244 14.99 31.04 7.18
N ASN A 245 14.52 31.46 8.35
CA ASN A 245 15.25 32.46 9.15
C ASN A 245 16.19 31.81 10.19
N ASP A 246 16.23 30.47 10.27
CA ASP A 246 16.85 29.79 11.40
C ASP A 246 17.37 28.37 11.07
N PRO A 247 18.61 28.22 10.58
CA PRO A 247 19.35 29.16 9.73
C PRO A 247 18.80 29.17 8.28
N PRO A 248 19.20 30.14 7.43
CA PRO A 248 18.78 30.28 6.03
C PRO A 248 19.53 29.36 5.06
N TRP A 249 19.96 28.19 5.53
CA TRP A 249 20.62 27.17 4.72
C TRP A 249 20.38 25.79 5.36
N ILE A 250 20.72 24.72 4.65
CA ILE A 250 20.61 23.34 5.13
C ILE A 250 22.01 22.83 5.45
N GLU A 251 22.24 22.39 6.68
CA GLU A 251 23.50 21.77 7.11
C GLU A 251 23.68 20.37 6.48
N PRO A 252 24.88 19.77 6.44
CA PRO A 252 25.05 18.35 6.15
C PRO A 252 24.09 17.51 7.01
N ILE A 253 23.34 16.60 6.39
CA ILE A 253 22.24 15.92 7.09
C ILE A 253 22.78 14.86 8.03
N ARG A 254 22.67 15.10 9.33
CA ARG A 254 23.04 14.11 10.35
C ARG A 254 22.14 12.88 10.26
N GLU A 255 22.69 11.73 10.63
CA GLU A 255 21.95 10.46 10.61
C GLU A 255 20.68 10.52 11.46
N GLU A 256 20.74 11.16 12.62
CA GLU A 256 19.59 11.33 13.51
C GLU A 256 18.50 12.27 12.96
N TRP A 257 18.81 13.07 11.93
CA TRP A 257 17.83 13.91 11.25
C TRP A 257 17.09 13.17 10.15
N VAL A 258 17.60 12.01 9.71
CA VAL A 258 16.96 11.15 8.73
C VAL A 258 15.75 10.47 9.37
N ILE A 259 14.58 10.70 8.78
CA ILE A 259 13.33 10.04 9.16
C ILE A 259 13.32 8.61 8.60
N GLY A 260 13.77 8.47 7.36
CA GLY A 260 13.88 7.19 6.69
C GLY A 260 14.30 7.33 5.23
N ARG A 261 14.46 6.20 4.55
CA ARG A 261 14.73 6.14 3.12
C ARG A 261 13.49 5.69 2.35
N SER A 262 13.36 6.12 1.12
CA SER A 262 12.27 5.70 0.26
C SER A 262 12.52 4.29 -0.28
N VAL A 263 11.49 3.44 -0.25
CA VAL A 263 11.58 2.01 -0.66
C VAL A 263 10.53 1.58 -1.68
N GLY A 264 9.74 2.54 -2.15
CA GLY A 264 8.75 2.36 -3.20
C GLY A 264 7.89 3.59 -3.36
N GLU A 265 7.01 3.56 -4.37
CA GLU A 265 6.06 4.64 -4.64
C GLU A 265 4.68 4.08 -5.03
N LEU A 266 3.65 4.89 -4.80
CA LEU A 266 2.35 4.78 -5.45
C LEU A 266 2.21 6.02 -6.36
N PRO A 267 2.47 5.85 -7.67
CA PRO A 267 2.50 6.96 -8.61
C PRO A 267 1.17 7.70 -8.69
N TRP A 268 1.23 9.02 -8.78
CA TRP A 268 0.15 9.96 -9.07
C TRP A 268 -0.99 10.07 -8.03
N PHE A 269 -1.09 9.16 -7.05
CA PHE A 269 -2.21 9.15 -6.09
C PHE A 269 -2.22 10.37 -5.15
N GLY A 270 -1.06 10.97 -4.87
CA GLY A 270 -0.93 12.21 -4.13
C GLY A 270 -1.51 13.43 -4.85
N ILE A 271 -1.68 13.38 -6.18
CA ILE A 271 -2.32 14.45 -6.98
C ILE A 271 -3.72 14.74 -6.46
N ILE A 272 -4.46 13.73 -5.95
CA ILE A 272 -5.79 13.94 -5.37
C ILE A 272 -5.72 15.00 -4.27
N LYS A 273 -4.78 14.84 -3.33
CA LYS A 273 -4.57 15.79 -2.24
C LYS A 273 -4.16 17.16 -2.78
N LEU A 274 -3.13 17.21 -3.62
CA LEU A 274 -2.58 18.47 -4.15
C LEU A 274 -3.62 19.26 -4.94
N HIS A 275 -4.48 18.57 -5.69
CA HIS A 275 -5.56 19.18 -6.46
C HIS A 275 -6.56 19.92 -5.57
N PHE A 276 -6.92 19.34 -4.42
CA PHE A 276 -7.80 20.01 -3.45
C PHE A 276 -7.11 21.18 -2.73
N GLU A 277 -5.78 21.15 -2.62
CA GLU A 277 -4.97 22.23 -2.06
C GLU A 277 -4.67 23.35 -3.08
N GLY A 278 -5.03 23.15 -4.36
CA GLY A 278 -4.79 24.11 -5.44
C GLY A 278 -3.36 24.12 -5.99
N ASN A 279 -2.48 23.23 -5.51
CA ASN A 279 -1.16 23.00 -6.09
C ASN A 279 -1.33 22.18 -7.37
N ARG A 280 -0.74 22.62 -8.50
CA ARG A 280 -0.83 21.94 -9.81
C ARG A 280 0.53 21.70 -10.45
N ASN A 281 1.59 21.65 -9.64
CA ASN A 281 2.97 21.54 -10.12
C ASN A 281 3.39 20.10 -10.45
N TRP A 282 2.45 19.20 -10.76
CA TRP A 282 2.76 17.83 -11.20
C TRP A 282 2.99 17.78 -12.72
N PRO A 283 3.69 16.75 -13.24
CA PRO A 283 3.95 16.67 -14.68
C PRO A 283 2.66 16.53 -15.50
N ASP A 284 2.65 17.08 -16.73
CA ASP A 284 1.42 17.22 -17.54
C ASP A 284 0.61 15.93 -17.72
N ASN A 285 1.29 14.79 -17.87
CA ASN A 285 0.64 13.50 -18.07
C ASN A 285 0.09 12.86 -16.78
N SER A 286 0.45 13.36 -15.60
CA SER A 286 0.23 12.69 -14.32
C SER A 286 -1.25 12.59 -13.93
N MET A 287 -2.06 13.62 -14.20
CA MET A 287 -3.50 13.56 -13.94
C MET A 287 -4.20 12.50 -14.81
N ARG A 288 -3.81 12.37 -16.08
CA ARG A 288 -4.32 11.32 -16.97
C ARG A 288 -3.92 9.94 -16.45
N ASN A 289 -2.66 9.78 -16.05
CA ASN A 289 -2.14 8.52 -15.53
C ASN A 289 -2.84 8.12 -14.22
N LEU A 290 -3.12 9.07 -13.32
CA LEU A 290 -3.95 8.84 -12.13
C LEU A 290 -5.33 8.28 -12.50
N ILE A 291 -6.04 8.92 -13.44
CA ILE A 291 -7.38 8.46 -13.85
C ILE A 291 -7.30 7.04 -14.39
N VAL A 292 -6.32 6.73 -15.23
CA VAL A 292 -6.10 5.37 -15.75
C VAL A 292 -5.80 4.39 -14.61
N ALA A 293 -4.93 4.75 -13.67
CA ALA A 293 -4.60 3.92 -12.51
C ALA A 293 -5.83 3.62 -11.64
N MET A 294 -6.68 4.63 -11.40
CA MET A 294 -7.94 4.46 -10.67
C MET A 294 -8.91 3.55 -11.40
N VAL A 295 -9.07 3.71 -12.73
CA VAL A 295 -9.93 2.84 -13.55
C VAL A 295 -9.44 1.39 -13.50
N ILE A 296 -8.13 1.15 -13.57
CA ILE A 296 -7.55 -0.19 -13.44
C ILE A 296 -7.79 -0.75 -12.04
N LEU A 297 -7.49 0.02 -10.98
CA LEU A 297 -7.64 -0.40 -9.59
C LEU A 297 -9.09 -0.79 -9.27
N ILE A 298 -10.05 0.06 -9.68
CA ILE A 298 -11.48 -0.17 -9.45
C ILE A 298 -12.02 -1.26 -10.38
N GLY A 299 -11.57 -1.30 -11.64
CA GLY A 299 -12.02 -2.26 -12.64
C GLY A 299 -11.52 -3.68 -12.43
N THR A 300 -10.34 -3.85 -11.83
CA THR A 300 -9.69 -5.16 -11.66
C THR A 300 -10.57 -6.19 -10.93
N PRO A 301 -11.18 -5.89 -9.76
CA PRO A 301 -12.09 -6.83 -9.10
C PRO A 301 -13.26 -7.28 -9.98
N PHE A 302 -13.87 -6.37 -10.76
CA PHE A 302 -14.99 -6.70 -11.65
C PHE A 302 -14.53 -7.57 -12.82
N ILE A 303 -13.38 -7.27 -13.41
CA ILE A 303 -12.81 -8.06 -14.51
C ILE A 303 -12.45 -9.46 -14.01
N LEU A 304 -11.84 -9.57 -12.82
CA LEU A 304 -11.54 -10.85 -12.18
C LEU A 304 -12.83 -11.64 -11.92
N ASP A 305 -13.88 -10.98 -11.42
CA ASP A 305 -15.17 -11.62 -11.19
C ASP A 305 -15.78 -12.19 -12.47
N LEU A 306 -15.82 -11.38 -13.54
CA LEU A 306 -16.34 -11.80 -14.85
C LEU A 306 -15.54 -12.96 -15.46
N THR A 307 -14.21 -12.90 -15.37
CA THR A 307 -13.33 -13.94 -15.92
C THR A 307 -13.44 -15.25 -15.15
N ILE A 308 -13.47 -15.20 -13.81
CA ILE A 308 -13.67 -16.38 -12.95
C ILE A 308 -15.05 -17.00 -13.21
N HIS A 309 -16.12 -16.19 -13.25
CA HIS A 309 -17.46 -16.67 -13.54
C HIS A 309 -17.58 -17.28 -14.94
N GLY A 310 -16.98 -16.65 -15.95
CA GLY A 310 -16.93 -17.17 -17.32
C GLY A 310 -16.21 -18.52 -17.40
N PHE A 311 -15.05 -18.64 -16.76
CA PHE A 311 -14.27 -19.88 -16.70
C PHE A 311 -15.04 -21.00 -15.99
N MET A 312 -15.64 -20.71 -14.83
CA MET A 312 -16.47 -21.68 -14.11
C MET A 312 -17.62 -22.20 -14.98
N ARG A 313 -18.28 -21.30 -15.73
CA ARG A 313 -19.38 -21.68 -16.63
C ARG A 313 -18.93 -22.60 -17.77
N ILE A 314 -17.77 -22.35 -18.37
CA ILE A 314 -17.20 -23.23 -19.42
C ILE A 314 -16.85 -24.60 -18.84
N ARG A 315 -16.19 -24.64 -17.67
CA ARG A 315 -15.84 -25.88 -16.99
C ARG A 315 -17.08 -26.71 -16.67
N ASP A 316 -18.12 -26.08 -16.13
CA ASP A 316 -19.34 -26.76 -15.74
C ASP A 316 -20.13 -27.25 -16.97
N ALA A 317 -20.09 -26.49 -18.09
CA ALA A 317 -20.63 -26.94 -19.37
C ALA A 317 -19.86 -28.14 -19.95
N GLY A 318 -18.52 -28.18 -19.81
CA GLY A 318 -17.68 -29.31 -20.21
C GLY A 318 -18.00 -30.57 -19.42
N LYS A 319 -18.11 -30.47 -18.09
CA LYS A 319 -18.52 -31.58 -17.21
C LYS A 319 -19.92 -32.12 -17.58
N ALA A 320 -20.87 -31.23 -17.85
CA ALA A 320 -22.21 -31.62 -18.26
C ALA A 320 -22.25 -32.30 -19.65
N ALA A 321 -21.30 -32.01 -20.53
CA ALA A 321 -21.15 -32.67 -21.83
C ALA A 321 -20.53 -34.08 -21.70
N GLU A 322 -19.54 -34.24 -20.81
CA GLU A 322 -18.98 -35.56 -20.45
C GLU A 322 -20.04 -36.47 -19.80
N GLU A 323 -20.83 -35.95 -18.88
CA GLU A 323 -21.89 -36.72 -18.22
C GLU A 323 -22.98 -37.20 -19.20
N LYS A 324 -23.27 -36.42 -20.26
CA LYS A 324 -24.23 -36.80 -21.31
C LYS A 324 -23.69 -37.83 -22.30
N THR A 325 -22.36 -37.96 -22.40
CA THR A 325 -21.71 -38.93 -23.29
C THR A 325 -21.34 -40.24 -22.57
N GLU A 326 -21.44 -40.27 -21.24
CA GLU A 326 -21.26 -41.48 -20.43
C GLU A 326 -22.47 -42.43 -20.59
N PRO A 327 -22.28 -43.71 -20.95
CA PRO A 327 -23.38 -44.66 -21.15
C PRO A 327 -24.17 -44.89 -19.84
N PRO A 328 -25.48 -45.19 -19.92
CA PRO A 328 -26.34 -45.29 -18.74
C PRO A 328 -25.81 -46.34 -17.77
N ARG A 329 -25.60 -45.93 -16.51
CA ARG A 329 -25.15 -46.83 -15.44
C ARG A 329 -26.14 -47.98 -15.28
N PRO A 330 -25.67 -49.24 -15.18
CA PRO A 330 -26.56 -50.38 -15.00
C PRO A 330 -27.37 -50.22 -13.70
N PRO A 331 -28.63 -50.68 -13.67
CA PRO A 331 -29.51 -50.48 -12.53
C PRO A 331 -28.86 -51.04 -11.25
N ARG A 332 -28.84 -50.22 -10.20
CA ARG A 332 -28.38 -50.65 -8.87
C ARG A 332 -29.21 -51.87 -8.46
N ARG A 333 -28.53 -53.01 -8.26
CA ARG A 333 -29.16 -54.21 -7.69
C ARG A 333 -29.81 -53.84 -6.35
N ALA A 334 -31.06 -54.24 -6.17
CA ALA A 334 -31.81 -53.99 -4.96
C ALA A 334 -31.02 -54.50 -3.73
N PRO A 335 -30.98 -53.74 -2.62
CA PRO A 335 -30.34 -54.20 -1.40
C PRO A 335 -31.04 -55.47 -0.89
N VAL A 336 -30.25 -56.52 -0.67
CA VAL A 336 -30.72 -57.80 -0.13
C VAL A 336 -31.22 -57.57 1.30
N PRO A 337 -32.44 -58.00 1.67
CA PRO A 337 -32.94 -57.82 3.03
C PRO A 337 -32.15 -58.70 4.02
N PRO A 338 -31.90 -58.22 5.25
CA PRO A 338 -31.16 -58.98 6.24
C PRO A 338 -31.96 -60.21 6.73
N PRO A 339 -31.30 -61.31 7.13
CA PRO A 339 -31.95 -62.54 7.54
C PRO A 339 -32.73 -62.36 8.85
N SER A 340 -33.90 -63.01 8.92
CA SER A 340 -34.82 -62.94 10.06
C SER A 340 -34.25 -63.61 11.33
N ARG A 341 -34.25 -62.88 12.44
CA ARG A 341 -33.93 -63.41 13.77
C ARG A 341 -35.04 -64.35 14.25
N ARG A 342 -34.75 -65.65 14.42
CA ARG A 342 -35.58 -66.55 15.24
C ARG A 342 -35.18 -66.40 16.72
N GLY A 343 -36.17 -66.12 17.57
CA GLY A 343 -36.06 -66.13 19.03
C GLY A 343 -36.11 -67.56 19.63
N PRO A 344 -35.91 -67.70 20.95
CA PRO A 344 -35.12 -68.78 21.56
C PRO A 344 -35.96 -70.01 21.96
N GLN A 345 -35.37 -71.20 21.82
CA GLN A 345 -35.84 -72.41 22.49
C GLN A 345 -35.05 -72.60 23.80
N GLY A 346 -35.80 -72.78 24.89
CA GLY A 346 -35.29 -73.10 26.22
C GLY A 346 -34.76 -74.54 26.37
N PRO A 347 -34.26 -74.90 27.56
CA PRO A 347 -33.01 -75.64 27.70
C PRO A 347 -33.21 -77.15 27.97
N VAL A 348 -32.25 -77.96 27.54
CA VAL A 348 -32.06 -79.31 28.07
C VAL A 348 -30.63 -79.48 28.58
N ARG A 349 -30.56 -79.96 29.82
CA ARG A 349 -29.40 -80.15 30.70
C ARG A 349 -28.46 -81.27 30.24
N ARG A 350 -27.16 -81.02 30.51
CA ARG A 350 -26.18 -81.91 31.16
C ARG A 350 -25.68 -83.13 30.35
N LEU A 351 -24.38 -83.16 30.05
CA LEU A 351 -23.41 -84.00 30.79
C LEU A 351 -21.96 -83.60 30.50
N GLU A 352 -21.16 -83.71 31.55
CA GLU A 352 -19.73 -83.41 31.63
C GLU A 352 -18.88 -84.38 30.79
N ALA A 353 -17.73 -83.93 30.28
CA ALA A 353 -16.48 -84.67 30.43
C ALA A 353 -15.25 -83.81 30.05
N ARG A 354 -14.36 -83.71 31.03
CA ARG A 354 -12.92 -83.39 30.97
C ARG A 354 -12.22 -83.74 29.65
N MET A 355 -11.29 -82.90 29.21
CA MET A 355 -9.83 -83.14 29.37
C MET A 355 -9.01 -81.93 28.89
N LYS A 356 -7.95 -81.64 29.66
CA LYS A 356 -6.90 -80.62 29.44
C LYS A 356 -5.78 -81.22 28.54
N PRO A 357 -4.74 -80.46 28.15
CA PRO A 357 -4.16 -80.38 26.80
C PRO A 357 -2.86 -81.23 26.71
N PRO A 358 -2.02 -81.19 25.65
CA PRO A 358 -1.14 -80.06 25.26
C PRO A 358 -1.17 -79.86 23.72
N GLY A 359 -0.63 -78.83 23.06
CA GLY A 359 0.50 -77.95 23.34
C GLY A 359 1.52 -78.12 22.20
N ARG A 360 1.94 -76.97 21.62
CA ARG A 360 3.12 -76.77 20.75
C ARG A 360 3.03 -77.44 19.36
N ARG A 361 3.39 -76.79 18.26
CA ARG A 361 4.39 -75.73 18.04
C ARG A 361 3.99 -74.89 16.84
#